data_AF-A0A952BML1-F1
#
_entry.id   AF-A0A952BML1-F1
#
_cell.length_a   1.000
_cell.length_b   1.000
_cell.length_c   1.000
_cell.angle_alpha   90.00
_cell.angle_beta   90.00
_cell.angle_gamma   90.00
#
_symmetry.space_group_name_H-M   'P 1'
#
loop_
_entity.id
_entity.type
_entity.pdbx_description
1 polymer ?
#
loop_
_entity_poly.entity_id
_entity_poly.type
_entity_poly.pdbx_seq_one_letter_code
_entity_poly.pdbx_strand_id
1 'polypeptide(L)'
;MSRAGDALALQCRVELEGWHETGDAGGTVTFRLSDSESLDLIKAAFSSCVDGADPRYLLNLTKVNQQGPTIDPIRRERLAHALQVEPLSRNALTLSRDPDFWRYLELIDFAAVNGEIDEAHAKQYIYRLCGIDCCRELDKNEHGARHYRTLIVKPFLAWLGARSG
;
A
#
# COMPACT_ATOMS: atom_id res chain seq x y z
N MET A 1 -16.68 -4.99 -24.81
CA MET A 1 -16.58 -5.97 -23.70
C MET A 1 -15.18 -5.85 -23.11
N SER A 2 -14.99 -4.94 -22.15
CA SER A 2 -13.71 -4.79 -21.44
C SER A 2 -13.59 -5.93 -20.42
N ARG A 3 -12.51 -6.70 -20.47
CA ARG A 3 -12.21 -7.72 -19.47
C ARG A 3 -11.95 -7.01 -18.14
N ALA A 4 -12.82 -7.23 -17.16
CA ALA A 4 -12.55 -6.87 -15.77
C ALA A 4 -11.27 -7.57 -15.31
N GLY A 5 -10.17 -6.84 -15.11
CA GLY A 5 -8.92 -7.44 -14.65
C GLY A 5 -7.68 -6.55 -14.65
N ASP A 6 -7.70 -5.46 -15.41
CA ASP A 6 -6.58 -4.52 -15.45
C ASP A 6 -6.99 -3.21 -14.75
N ALA A 7 -6.44 -2.94 -13.56
CA ALA A 7 -6.52 -1.61 -12.97
C ALA A 7 -5.24 -0.84 -13.27
N LEU A 8 -5.41 0.46 -13.51
CA LEU A 8 -4.31 1.37 -13.75
C LEU A 8 -4.04 2.14 -12.45
N ALA A 9 -2.79 2.14 -11.99
CA ALA A 9 -2.34 3.09 -10.98
C ALA A 9 -1.61 4.23 -11.68
N LEU A 10 -1.98 5.46 -11.31
CA LEU A 10 -1.29 6.68 -11.72
C LEU A 10 -0.56 7.22 -10.51
N GLN A 11 0.76 7.18 -10.54
CA GLN A 11 1.58 7.85 -9.56
C GLN A 11 1.92 9.24 -10.06
N CYS A 12 1.58 10.25 -9.27
CA CYS A 12 1.90 11.64 -9.53
C CYS A 12 2.95 12.10 -8.51
N ARG A 13 4.14 12.44 -8.99
CA ARG A 13 5.13 13.15 -8.18
C ARG A 13 4.98 14.63 -8.46
N VAL A 14 4.68 15.38 -7.40
CA VAL A 14 4.51 16.83 -7.42
C VAL A 14 5.76 17.47 -6.85
N GLU A 15 6.49 18.18 -7.71
CA GLU A 15 7.61 19.02 -7.31
C GLU A 15 7.17 20.48 -7.38
N LEU A 16 7.07 21.13 -6.23
CA LEU A 16 6.66 22.53 -6.11
C LEU A 16 7.90 23.41 -6.12
N GLU A 17 7.94 24.38 -7.04
CA GLU A 17 9.03 25.34 -7.12
C GLU A 17 9.08 26.18 -5.82
N GLY A 18 10.22 26.17 -5.12
CA GLY A 18 10.42 26.90 -3.86
C GLY A 18 10.24 26.10 -2.56
N TRP A 19 9.85 24.82 -2.62
CA TRP A 19 9.79 23.96 -1.43
C TRP A 19 11.19 23.41 -1.07
N HIS A 20 12.05 24.27 -0.53
CA HIS A 20 13.35 23.88 0.00
C HIS A 20 13.39 24.01 1.52
N GLU A 21 12.74 23.08 2.23
CA GLU A 21 13.14 22.78 3.60
C GLU A 21 13.42 21.28 3.71
N THR A 22 14.72 20.96 3.71
CA THR A 22 15.35 19.71 4.15
C THR A 22 15.03 18.41 3.37
N GLY A 23 15.84 18.10 2.34
CA GLY A 23 16.07 16.76 1.77
C GLY A 23 14.89 16.11 1.03
N ASP A 24 15.06 15.71 -0.24
CA ASP A 24 14.05 14.96 -1.02
C ASP A 24 12.62 15.55 -1.00
N ALA A 25 12.51 16.88 -1.02
CA ALA A 25 11.23 17.59 -0.90
C ALA A 25 10.40 17.53 -2.19
N GLY A 26 9.71 16.40 -2.41
CA GLY A 26 8.65 16.23 -3.40
C GLY A 26 7.58 15.29 -2.86
N GLY A 27 6.32 15.70 -2.90
CA GLY A 27 5.19 14.88 -2.47
C GLY A 27 4.81 13.91 -3.58
N THR A 28 4.73 12.60 -3.27
CA THR A 28 4.23 11.61 -4.23
C THR A 28 2.82 11.18 -3.83
N VAL A 29 1.88 11.39 -4.74
CA VAL A 29 0.46 11.04 -4.57
C VAL A 29 0.10 9.99 -5.61
N THR A 30 -0.40 8.84 -5.17
CA THR A 30 -0.84 7.77 -6.09
C THR A 30 -2.35 7.67 -6.13
N PHE A 31 -2.89 7.71 -7.34
CA PHE A 31 -4.31 7.54 -7.63
C PHE A 31 -4.54 6.16 -8.25
N ARG A 32 -5.62 5.49 -7.84
CA ARG A 32 -6.13 4.32 -8.56
C ARG A 32 -7.20 4.78 -9.53
N LEU A 33 -7.07 4.34 -10.78
CA LEU A 33 -7.99 4.68 -11.85
C LEU A 33 -8.80 3.44 -12.23
N SER A 34 -10.10 3.65 -12.44
CA SER A 34 -11.05 2.63 -12.86
C SER A 34 -10.80 2.15 -14.29
N ASP A 35 -10.26 3.02 -15.14
CA ASP A 35 -10.07 2.81 -16.57
C ASP A 35 -9.05 3.80 -17.15
N SER A 36 -8.70 3.60 -18.42
CA SER A 36 -7.77 4.47 -19.16
C SER A 36 -8.38 5.83 -19.54
N GLU A 37 -9.70 5.97 -19.56
CA GLU A 37 -10.35 7.24 -19.89
C GLU A 37 -10.20 8.25 -18.73
N SER A 38 -10.27 7.74 -17.49
CA SER A 38 -9.98 8.48 -16.26
C SER A 38 -8.57 9.06 -16.24
N LEU A 39 -7.60 8.39 -16.88
CA LEU A 39 -6.23 8.89 -17.01
C LEU A 39 -6.16 10.12 -17.91
N ASP A 40 -6.86 10.09 -19.05
CA ASP A 40 -6.83 11.19 -20.01
C ASP A 40 -7.52 12.44 -19.43
N LEU A 41 -8.59 12.25 -18.64
CA LEU A 41 -9.22 13.32 -17.87
C LEU A 41 -8.25 13.96 -16.86
N ILE A 42 -7.47 13.14 -16.14
CA ILE A 42 -6.49 13.65 -15.18
C ILE A 42 -5.34 14.39 -15.88
N LYS A 43 -4.82 13.86 -16.99
CA LYS A 43 -3.81 14.53 -17.80
C LYS A 43 -4.30 15.88 -18.34
N ALA A 44 -5.55 15.94 -18.79
CA ALA A 44 -6.19 17.16 -19.25
C ALA A 44 -6.34 18.18 -18.11
N ALA A 45 -6.79 17.72 -16.93
CA ALA A 45 -6.90 18.56 -15.75
C ALA A 45 -5.55 19.15 -15.32
N PHE A 46 -4.50 18.33 -15.25
CA PHE A 46 -3.15 18.81 -14.92
C PHE A 46 -2.60 19.77 -15.97
N SER A 47 -2.81 19.49 -17.26
CA SER A 47 -2.40 20.40 -18.35
C SER A 47 -3.14 21.74 -18.30
N SER A 48 -4.40 21.76 -17.84
CA SER A 48 -5.23 22.97 -17.75
C SER A 48 -4.94 23.84 -16.53
N CYS A 49 -4.29 23.28 -15.50
CA CYS A 49 -3.89 24.01 -14.29
C CYS A 49 -2.56 24.76 -14.45
N VAL A 50 -1.87 24.62 -15.58
CA VAL A 50 -0.60 25.30 -15.88
C VAL A 50 -0.88 26.65 -16.52
N ASP A 51 -1.49 27.56 -15.77
CA ASP A 51 -1.59 28.97 -16.15
C ASP A 51 -0.65 29.78 -15.23
N GLY A 52 0.60 29.96 -15.64
CA GLY A 52 1.49 31.00 -15.11
C GLY A 52 2.58 30.60 -14.10
N ALA A 53 2.67 29.35 -13.65
CA ALA A 53 3.85 28.80 -12.97
C ALA A 53 4.39 27.64 -13.81
N ASP A 54 5.67 27.27 -13.68
CA ASP A 54 6.29 26.13 -14.39
C ASP A 54 6.39 24.90 -13.46
N PRO A 55 5.27 24.34 -12.94
CA PRO A 55 5.33 23.19 -12.08
C PRO A 55 5.74 21.95 -12.89
N ARG A 56 6.83 21.31 -12.46
CA ARG A 56 7.31 20.06 -13.05
C ARG A 56 6.61 18.89 -12.36
N TYR A 57 5.53 18.40 -12.97
CA TYR A 57 4.88 17.17 -12.52
C TYR A 57 5.43 15.98 -13.30
N LEU A 58 5.82 14.92 -12.58
CA LEU A 58 6.14 13.63 -13.21
C LEU A 58 4.98 12.67 -12.96
N LEU A 59 4.31 12.30 -14.05
CA LEU A 59 3.23 11.31 -14.03
C LEU A 59 3.79 9.96 -14.49
N ASN A 60 3.84 8.99 -13.59
CA ASN A 60 4.21 7.61 -13.91
C ASN A 60 2.94 6.73 -13.92
N LEU A 61 2.68 6.08 -15.05
CA LEU A 61 1.58 5.13 -15.16
C LEU A 61 2.12 3.71 -14.97
N THR A 62 1.57 2.99 -14.01
CA THR A 62 1.93 1.58 -13.80
C THR A 62 0.68 0.72 -13.90
N LYS A 63 0.76 -0.32 -14.75
CA LYS A 63 -0.27 -1.34 -14.84
C LYS A 63 -0.23 -2.18 -13.56
N VAL A 64 -1.33 -2.19 -12.81
CA VAL A 64 -1.48 -3.04 -11.63
C VAL A 64 -2.25 -4.29 -12.07
N ASN A 65 -1.54 -5.42 -12.17
CA ASN A 65 -2.19 -6.70 -12.40
C ASN A 65 -3.05 -7.03 -11.17
N GLN A 66 -4.37 -6.92 -11.30
CA GLN A 66 -5.29 -7.28 -10.22
C GLN A 66 -5.37 -8.80 -10.00
N GLN A 67 -4.91 -9.59 -10.97
CA GLN A 67 -4.91 -11.05 -10.92
C GLN A 67 -3.56 -11.60 -10.44
N GLY A 68 -3.22 -11.34 -9.16
CA GLY A 68 -2.29 -12.20 -8.44
C GLY A 68 -2.86 -13.61 -8.24
N PRO A 69 -2.02 -14.65 -8.10
CA PRO A 69 -2.44 -16.04 -7.99
C PRO A 69 -3.45 -16.24 -6.86
N THR A 70 -4.40 -17.15 -7.06
CA THR A 70 -5.38 -17.55 -6.04
C THR A 70 -4.65 -18.04 -4.80
N ILE A 71 -4.98 -17.49 -3.64
CA ILE A 71 -4.39 -17.89 -2.37
C ILE A 71 -5.03 -19.21 -1.93
N ASP A 72 -4.22 -20.16 -1.47
CA ASP A 72 -4.71 -21.44 -0.95
C ASP A 72 -5.70 -21.20 0.21
N PRO A 73 -6.95 -21.67 0.10
CA PRO A 73 -7.97 -21.50 1.14
C PRO A 73 -7.53 -22.01 2.52
N ILE A 74 -6.77 -23.11 2.58
CA ILE A 74 -6.29 -23.72 3.82
C ILE A 74 -5.23 -22.83 4.46
N ARG A 75 -4.31 -22.28 3.65
CA ARG A 75 -3.30 -21.32 4.13
C ARG A 75 -3.97 -20.06 4.69
N ARG A 76 -4.98 -19.55 3.99
CA ARG A 76 -5.76 -18.38 4.42
C ARG A 76 -6.42 -18.60 5.78
N GLU A 77 -7.09 -19.73 5.98
CA GLU A 77 -7.75 -20.05 7.26
C GLU A 77 -6.74 -20.16 8.39
N ARG A 78 -5.60 -20.82 8.15
CA ARG A 78 -4.51 -20.91 9.13
C ARG A 78 -3.95 -19.54 9.50
N LEU A 79 -3.74 -18.68 8.52
CA LEU A 79 -3.24 -17.32 8.75
C LEU A 79 -4.26 -16.47 9.51
N ALA A 80 -5.54 -16.51 9.12
CA ALA A 80 -6.61 -15.80 9.80
C ALA A 80 -6.76 -16.24 11.27
N HIS A 81 -6.68 -17.55 11.53
CA HIS A 81 -6.69 -18.09 12.88
C HIS A 81 -5.47 -17.65 13.69
N ALA A 82 -4.26 -17.73 13.12
CA ALA A 82 -3.03 -17.31 13.78
C ALA A 82 -3.10 -15.82 14.21
N LEU A 83 -3.59 -14.95 13.33
CA LEU A 83 -3.73 -13.51 13.59
C LEU A 83 -4.73 -13.16 14.71
N GLN A 84 -5.58 -14.10 15.12
CA GLN A 84 -6.53 -13.92 16.22
C GLN A 84 -6.02 -14.48 17.57
N VAL A 85 -5.23 -15.56 17.54
CA VAL A 85 -4.92 -16.35 18.75
C VAL A 85 -3.50 -16.08 19.28
N GLU A 86 -2.55 -15.80 18.39
CA GLU A 86 -1.15 -15.60 18.78
C GLU A 86 -0.90 -14.18 19.35
N PRO A 87 0.18 -13.99 20.13
CA PRO A 87 0.61 -12.66 20.58
C PRO A 87 0.80 -11.70 19.40
N LEU A 88 0.52 -10.42 19.60
CA LEU A 88 0.58 -9.43 18.53
C LEU A 88 1.99 -9.26 17.98
N SER A 89 3.00 -9.33 18.84
CA SER A 89 4.40 -9.30 18.42
C SER A 89 4.76 -10.44 17.47
N ARG A 90 4.26 -11.65 17.76
CA ARG A 90 4.47 -12.84 16.91
C ARG A 90 3.68 -12.72 15.63
N ASN A 91 2.44 -12.23 15.69
CA ASN A 91 1.63 -11.97 14.51
C ASN A 91 2.28 -10.97 13.57
N ALA A 92 2.77 -9.84 14.07
CA ALA A 92 3.47 -8.86 13.26
C ALA A 92 4.72 -9.44 12.60
N LEU A 93 5.46 -10.30 13.31
CA LEU A 93 6.62 -10.98 12.74
C LEU A 93 6.22 -11.97 11.63
N THR A 94 5.21 -12.80 11.88
CA THR A 94 4.66 -13.74 10.89
C THR A 94 4.18 -13.00 9.65
N LEU A 95 3.40 -11.94 9.85
CA LEU A 95 2.84 -11.11 8.78
C LEU A 95 3.95 -10.45 7.96
N SER A 96 4.98 -9.92 8.61
CA SER A 96 6.11 -9.31 7.91
C SER A 96 6.90 -10.28 7.04
N ARG A 97 6.77 -11.60 7.23
CA ARG A 97 7.43 -12.63 6.43
C ARG A 97 6.50 -13.26 5.40
N ASP A 98 5.24 -12.83 5.36
CA ASP A 98 4.23 -13.46 4.55
C ASP A 98 4.17 -12.80 3.16
N PRO A 99 4.41 -13.56 2.07
CA PRO A 99 4.37 -13.01 0.72
C PRO A 99 2.99 -12.49 0.29
N ASP A 100 1.89 -12.99 0.85
CA ASP A 100 0.57 -12.46 0.54
C ASP A 100 0.35 -11.11 1.22
N PHE A 101 0.93 -10.91 2.41
CA PHE A 101 1.01 -9.59 3.01
C PHE A 101 1.90 -8.64 2.20
N TRP A 102 3.02 -9.09 1.66
CA TRP A 102 3.86 -8.26 0.77
C TRP A 102 3.10 -7.80 -0.47
N ARG A 103 2.38 -8.71 -1.13
CA ARG A 103 1.50 -8.37 -2.26
C ARG A 103 0.39 -7.42 -1.86
N TYR A 104 -0.19 -7.60 -0.68
CA TYR A 104 -1.15 -6.65 -0.16
C TYR A 104 -0.54 -5.26 0.01
N LEU A 105 0.68 -5.17 0.56
CA LEU A 105 1.42 -3.93 0.68
C LEU A 105 1.78 -3.33 -0.68
N GLU A 106 2.19 -4.11 -1.67
CA GLU A 106 2.40 -3.61 -3.05
C GLU A 106 1.14 -2.96 -3.62
N LEU A 107 -0.04 -3.44 -3.22
CA LEU A 107 -1.30 -2.85 -3.63
C LEU A 107 -1.63 -1.56 -2.87
N ILE A 108 -1.36 -1.47 -1.56
CA ILE A 108 -1.87 -0.39 -0.69
C ILE A 108 -0.82 0.60 -0.19
N ASP A 109 0.46 0.22 -0.19
CA ASP A 109 1.60 1.02 0.24
C ASP A 109 2.50 1.33 -0.96
N PHE A 110 2.46 2.58 -1.39
CA PHE A 110 3.07 3.06 -2.62
C PHE A 110 4.59 3.32 -2.50
N ALA A 111 5.21 2.96 -1.37
CA ALA A 111 6.68 2.98 -1.24
C ALA A 111 7.37 1.89 -2.11
N ALA A 112 6.63 0.89 -2.58
CA ALA A 112 7.12 -0.22 -3.43
C ALA A 112 7.55 0.19 -4.84
N VAL A 113 7.42 1.47 -5.22
CA VAL A 113 7.65 1.92 -6.62
C VAL A 113 9.10 1.72 -7.09
N ASN A 114 10.06 1.53 -6.18
CA ASN A 114 11.46 1.32 -6.53
C ASN A 114 12.01 -0.08 -6.16
N GLY A 115 11.19 -1.04 -5.69
CA GLY A 115 11.67 -2.37 -5.32
C GLY A 115 10.60 -3.35 -4.83
N GLU A 116 10.90 -4.65 -4.88
CA GLU A 116 10.05 -5.71 -4.32
C GLU A 116 9.87 -5.52 -2.80
N ILE A 117 8.64 -5.66 -2.30
CA ILE A 117 8.40 -5.62 -0.85
C ILE A 117 9.02 -6.89 -0.24
N ASP A 118 9.91 -6.68 0.73
CA ASP A 118 10.53 -7.75 1.51
C ASP A 118 10.14 -7.67 3.00
N GLU A 119 10.73 -8.55 3.82
CA GLU A 119 10.48 -8.60 5.25
C GLU A 119 10.82 -7.28 5.97
N ALA A 120 11.88 -6.59 5.54
CA ALA A 120 12.32 -5.35 6.18
C ALA A 120 11.33 -4.22 5.89
N HIS A 121 10.88 -4.10 4.65
CA HIS A 121 9.86 -3.12 4.25
C HIS A 121 8.54 -3.37 4.97
N ALA A 122 8.08 -4.63 5.02
CA ALA A 122 6.85 -4.99 5.72
C ALA A 122 6.91 -4.69 7.23
N LYS A 123 8.06 -4.92 7.87
CA LYS A 123 8.29 -4.52 9.28
C LYS A 123 8.22 -3.01 9.46
N GLN A 124 8.93 -2.26 8.63
CA GLN A 124 8.94 -0.79 8.71
C GLN A 124 7.55 -0.20 8.48
N TYR A 125 6.75 -0.78 7.58
CA TYR A 125 5.35 -0.41 7.41
C TYR A 125 4.57 -0.58 8.72
N ILE A 126 4.67 -1.75 9.37
CA ILE A 126 4.01 -2.03 10.65
C ILE A 126 4.47 -1.03 11.72
N TYR A 127 5.77 -0.75 11.81
CA TYR A 127 6.35 0.14 12.81
C TYR A 127 5.83 1.57 12.67
N ARG A 128 5.89 2.11 11.45
CA ARG A 128 5.40 3.46 11.14
C ARG A 128 3.92 3.61 11.43
N LEU A 129 3.09 2.66 11.00
CA LEU A 129 1.65 2.76 11.15
C LEU A 129 1.18 2.56 12.60
N CYS A 130 1.91 1.76 13.37
CA CYS A 130 1.59 1.48 14.77
C CYS A 130 2.29 2.42 15.76
N GLY A 131 3.23 3.25 15.31
CA GLY A 131 4.01 4.14 16.18
C GLY A 131 4.85 3.36 17.20
N ILE A 132 5.55 2.32 16.75
CA ILE A 132 6.40 1.44 17.57
C ILE A 132 7.77 1.29 16.93
N ASP A 133 8.80 0.98 17.74
CA ASP A 133 10.15 0.75 17.23
C ASP A 133 10.44 -0.73 16.95
N CYS A 134 9.70 -1.63 17.60
CA CYS A 134 9.84 -3.07 17.40
C CYS A 134 8.53 -3.85 17.63
N CYS A 135 8.41 -5.05 17.04
CA CYS A 135 7.20 -5.86 17.17
C CYS A 135 6.83 -6.18 18.64
N ARG A 136 7.83 -6.30 19.53
CA ARG A 136 7.61 -6.65 20.95
C ARG A 136 6.77 -5.60 21.70
N GLU A 137 6.77 -4.36 21.22
CA GLU A 137 5.98 -3.29 21.83
C GLU A 137 4.48 -3.47 21.60
N LEU A 138 4.04 -4.19 20.57
CA LEU A 138 2.62 -4.42 20.31
C LEU A 138 1.89 -5.11 21.46
N ASP A 139 2.60 -5.94 22.25
CA ASP A 139 1.99 -6.64 23.37
C ASP A 139 1.82 -5.75 24.62
N LYS A 140 2.47 -4.58 24.64
CA LYS A 140 2.52 -3.67 25.80
C LYS A 140 1.97 -2.26 25.51
N ASN A 141 1.95 -1.87 24.24
CA ASN A 141 1.46 -0.57 23.77
C ASN A 141 0.03 -0.73 23.24
N GLU A 142 -0.96 -0.38 24.04
CA GLU A 142 -2.37 -0.51 23.67
C GLU A 142 -2.75 0.31 22.43
N HIS A 143 -2.10 1.47 22.23
CA HIS A 143 -2.33 2.32 21.07
C HIS A 143 -1.81 1.65 19.79
N GLY A 144 -0.55 1.19 19.81
CA GLY A 144 0.04 0.44 18.71
C GLY A 144 -0.71 -0.87 18.41
N ALA A 145 -1.14 -1.58 19.45
CA ALA A 145 -1.97 -2.78 19.32
C ALA A 145 -3.31 -2.51 18.62
N ARG A 146 -3.95 -1.39 18.95
CA ARG A 146 -5.20 -0.96 18.31
C ARG A 146 -4.95 -0.68 16.84
N HIS A 147 -3.96 0.15 16.51
CA HIS A 147 -3.59 0.48 15.14
C HIS A 147 -3.25 -0.75 14.32
N TYR A 148 -2.45 -1.67 14.87
CA TYR A 148 -2.12 -2.92 14.21
C TYR A 148 -3.37 -3.71 13.82
N ARG A 149 -4.31 -3.88 14.76
CA ARG A 149 -5.56 -4.62 14.48
C ARG A 149 -6.46 -3.89 13.48
N THR A 150 -6.63 -2.57 13.61
CA THR A 150 -7.62 -1.81 12.84
C THR A 150 -7.13 -1.39 11.46
N LEU A 151 -5.84 -1.04 11.35
CA LEU A 151 -5.27 -0.47 10.14
C LEU A 151 -4.50 -1.49 9.30
N ILE A 152 -4.04 -2.61 9.91
CA ILE A 152 -3.28 -3.65 9.21
C ILE A 152 -4.07 -4.95 9.10
N VAL A 153 -4.36 -5.60 10.24
CA VAL A 153 -4.94 -6.95 10.25
C VAL A 153 -6.33 -6.98 9.61
N LYS A 154 -7.23 -6.10 10.03
CA LYS A 154 -8.61 -6.09 9.53
C LYS A 154 -8.68 -5.81 8.01
N PRO A 155 -7.99 -4.77 7.47
CA PRO A 155 -7.95 -4.53 6.03
C PRO A 155 -7.29 -5.68 5.24
N PHE A 156 -6.21 -6.25 5.75
CA PHE A 156 -5.55 -7.39 5.11
C PHE A 156 -6.44 -8.63 5.06
N LEU A 157 -7.11 -9.00 6.15
CA LEU A 157 -8.04 -10.12 6.18
C LEU A 157 -9.25 -9.91 5.23
N ALA A 158 -9.74 -8.67 5.14
CA ALA A 158 -10.80 -8.34 4.18
C ALA A 158 -10.31 -8.51 2.73
N TRP A 159 -9.09 -8.06 2.42
CA TRP A 159 -8.47 -8.26 1.11
C TRP A 159 -8.26 -9.75 0.78
N LEU A 160 -7.78 -10.54 1.74
CA LEU A 160 -7.65 -11.99 1.60
C LEU A 160 -9.00 -12.65 1.31
N GLY A 161 -10.06 -12.24 2.02
CA GLY A 161 -11.42 -12.76 1.83
C GLY A 161 -12.01 -12.45 0.46
N ALA A 162 -11.76 -11.25 -0.08
CA ALA A 162 -12.27 -10.81 -1.38
C ALA A 162 -11.69 -11.59 -2.57
N ARG A 163 -10.52 -12.23 -2.41
CA ARG A 163 -9.82 -12.99 -3.47
C ARG A 163 -10.11 -14.49 -3.45
N SER A 164 -11.08 -14.92 -2.64
CA SER A 164 -11.40 -16.33 -2.38
C SER A 164 -12.67 -16.81 -3.09
N GLY A 165 -13.25 -15.99 -3.96
CA GLY A 165 -14.50 -16.26 -4.70
C GLY A 165 -14.31 -16.11 -6.20
#